data_AF-A0A2G8MSN5-F1
#
_entry.id   AF-A0A2G8MSN5-F1
#
_cell.length_a   1.000
_cell.length_b   1.000
_cell.length_c   1.000
_cell.angle_alpha   90.00
_cell.angle_beta   90.00
_cell.angle_gamma   90.00
#
_symmetry.space_group_name_H-M   'P 1'
#
loop_
_entity.id
_entity.type
_entity.pdbx_description
1 polymer ?
#
loop_
_entity_poly.entity_id
_entity_poly.type
_entity_poly.pdbx_seq_one_letter_code
_entity_poly.pdbx_strand_id
1 'polypeptide(L)'
;MSGRYGNQRPQEFLPGIIMPPEIHGLLRKRVAEIEVSDTATNCLIAQARAESLVEALEVLKAIPAAAVERLYLVIVHSAEARLAELGG
;
A
#
# COMPACT_ATOMS: atom_id res chain seq x y z
N MET A 1 -18.40 8.07 -2.16
CA MET A 1 -17.44 8.50 -3.20
C MET A 1 -17.00 7.26 -3.97
N SER A 2 -17.56 7.05 -5.17
CA SER A 2 -17.34 5.86 -5.99
C SER A 2 -16.53 6.26 -7.21
N GLY A 3 -15.31 5.73 -7.39
CA GLY A 3 -14.58 6.01 -8.64
C GLY A 3 -13.08 5.72 -8.74
N ARG A 4 -12.36 5.27 -7.68
CA ARG A 4 -10.89 5.09 -7.78
C ARG A 4 -10.41 3.72 -8.29
N TYR A 5 -11.30 2.76 -8.54
CA TYR A 5 -10.94 1.36 -8.85
C TYR A 5 -11.52 0.84 -10.18
N GLY A 6 -11.74 1.69 -11.19
CA GLY A 6 -12.16 1.23 -12.51
C GLY A 6 -10.97 0.69 -13.31
N ASN A 7 -10.96 -0.62 -13.62
CA ASN A 7 -9.97 -1.36 -14.44
C ASN A 7 -8.78 -2.04 -13.74
N GLN A 8 -8.89 -2.50 -12.48
CA GLN A 8 -7.90 -3.45 -11.97
C GLN A 8 -8.16 -4.84 -12.56
N ARG A 9 -7.23 -5.37 -13.36
CA ARG A 9 -7.26 -6.81 -13.73
C ARG A 9 -7.08 -7.64 -12.44
N PRO A 10 -7.62 -8.88 -12.36
CA PRO A 10 -7.57 -9.71 -11.15
C PRO A 10 -6.15 -9.98 -10.58
N GLN A 11 -5.09 -9.67 -11.35
CA GLN A 11 -3.68 -9.83 -10.97
C GLN A 11 -2.94 -8.50 -10.73
N GLU A 12 -3.60 -7.36 -10.87
CA GLU A 12 -2.96 -6.05 -10.74
C GLU A 12 -3.25 -5.44 -9.36
N PHE A 13 -2.22 -4.96 -8.67
CA PHE A 13 -2.38 -4.21 -7.41
C PHE A 13 -2.69 -2.75 -7.72
N LEU A 14 -1.87 -2.18 -8.62
CA LEU A 14 -2.11 -0.91 -9.29
C LEU A 14 -2.06 -1.15 -10.80
N PRO A 15 -2.76 -0.34 -11.60
CA PRO A 15 -2.70 -0.43 -13.04
C PRO A 15 -1.26 -0.49 -13.57
N GLY A 16 -0.97 -1.55 -14.31
CA GLY A 16 0.32 -1.76 -14.95
C GLY A 16 1.47 -2.17 -14.02
N ILE A 17 1.22 -2.58 -12.76
CA ILE A 17 2.21 -3.28 -11.94
C ILE A 17 1.93 -4.78 -12.00
N ILE A 18 2.83 -5.53 -12.64
CA ILE A 18 2.82 -6.99 -12.60
C ILE A 18 3.83 -7.42 -11.52
N MET A 19 3.35 -8.18 -10.53
CA MET A 19 4.15 -8.73 -9.44
C MET A 19 3.76 -10.20 -9.24
N PRO A 20 4.64 -11.02 -8.62
CA PRO A 20 4.25 -12.32 -8.11
C PRO A 20 2.97 -12.25 -7.24
N PRO A 21 2.02 -13.18 -7.39
CA PRO A 21 0.75 -13.17 -6.65
C PRO A 21 0.92 -13.12 -5.13
N GLU A 22 1.97 -13.73 -4.60
CA GLU A 22 2.29 -13.78 -3.17
C GLU A 22 2.61 -12.36 -2.64
N ILE A 23 3.35 -11.57 -3.42
CA ILE A 23 3.71 -10.19 -3.09
C ILE A 23 2.48 -9.29 -3.20
N HIS A 24 1.61 -9.54 -4.19
CA HIS A 24 0.34 -8.84 -4.35
C HIS A 24 -0.60 -9.02 -3.16
N GLY A 25 -0.79 -10.27 -2.71
CA GLY A 25 -1.61 -10.57 -1.54
C GLY A 25 -1.06 -9.93 -0.27
N LEU A 26 0.27 -9.96 -0.09
CA LEU A 26 0.92 -9.33 1.06
C LEU A 26 0.78 -7.81 1.05
N LEU A 27 0.98 -7.13 -0.09
CA LEU A 27 0.80 -5.68 -0.20
C LEU A 27 -0.64 -5.25 0.09
N ARG A 28 -1.63 -5.97 -0.46
CA ARG A 28 -3.06 -5.73 -0.13
C ARG A 28 -3.32 -5.85 1.36
N LYS A 29 -2.78 -6.90 2.00
CA LYS A 29 -2.90 -7.09 3.43
C LYS A 29 -2.30 -5.92 4.21
N ARG A 30 -1.10 -5.46 3.84
CA ARG A 30 -0.43 -4.34 4.53
C ARG A 30 -1.19 -3.03 4.42
N VAL A 31 -1.71 -2.71 3.25
CA VAL A 31 -2.54 -1.49 3.08
C VAL A 31 -3.86 -1.63 3.85
N ALA A 32 -4.50 -2.79 3.82
CA ALA A 32 -5.71 -3.01 4.60
C ALA A 32 -5.48 -2.88 6.12
N GLU A 33 -4.33 -3.34 6.64
CA GLU A 33 -3.94 -3.16 8.05
C GLU A 33 -3.87 -1.67 8.45
N ILE A 34 -3.43 -0.80 7.54
CA ILE A 34 -3.45 0.66 7.75
C ILE A 34 -4.90 1.14 7.84
N GLU A 35 -5.71 0.81 6.83
CA GLU A 35 -7.10 1.28 6.71
C GLU A 35 -8.00 0.87 7.89
N VAL A 36 -7.74 -0.28 8.51
CA VAL A 36 -8.53 -0.78 9.64
C VAL A 36 -7.94 -0.47 11.02
N SER A 37 -6.82 0.26 11.09
CA SER A 37 -6.16 0.59 12.36
C SER A 37 -7.09 1.39 13.27
N ASP A 38 -7.11 1.05 14.56
CA ASP A 38 -8.00 1.60 15.60
C ASP A 38 -7.37 2.75 16.40
N THR A 39 -6.05 2.90 16.34
CA THR A 39 -5.30 3.96 17.03
C THR A 39 -4.26 4.57 16.08
N ALA A 40 -3.90 5.83 16.31
CA ALA A 40 -2.88 6.52 15.52
C ALA A 40 -1.53 5.77 15.54
N THR A 41 -1.14 5.27 16.71
CA THR A 41 0.08 4.45 16.87
C THR A 41 0.02 3.17 16.03
N ASN A 42 -1.10 2.44 16.06
CA ASN A 42 -1.25 1.22 15.24
C ASN A 42 -1.22 1.54 13.75
N CYS A 43 -1.82 2.66 13.34
CA CYS A 43 -1.77 3.14 11.95
C CYS A 43 -0.34 3.41 11.49
N LEU A 44 0.46 4.14 12.29
CA LEU A 44 1.86 4.43 11.98
C LEU A 44 2.72 3.15 11.94
N ILE A 45 2.47 2.19 12.83
CA ILE A 45 3.17 0.89 12.81
C ILE A 45 2.78 0.10 11.55
N ALA A 46 1.52 0.12 11.13
CA ALA A 46 1.07 -0.52 9.90
C ALA A 46 1.69 0.15 8.66
N GLN A 47 1.75 1.49 8.64
CA GLN A 47 2.42 2.27 7.60
C GLN A 47 3.89 1.86 7.47
N ALA A 48 4.66 1.91 8.56
CA ALA A 48 6.07 1.54 8.54
C ALA A 48 6.30 0.10 8.04
N ARG A 49 5.42 -0.84 8.43
CA ARG A 49 5.50 -2.23 7.93
C ARG A 49 5.21 -2.34 6.43
N ALA A 50 4.32 -1.52 5.90
CA ALA A 50 4.05 -1.47 4.46
C ALA A 50 5.24 -0.82 3.71
N GLU A 51 5.79 0.27 4.23
CA GLU A 51 6.95 0.98 3.65
C GLU A 51 8.19 0.08 3.60
N SER A 52 8.50 -0.64 4.67
CA SER A 52 9.65 -1.57 4.68
C SER A 52 9.49 -2.72 3.69
N LEU A 53 8.26 -3.15 3.39
CA LEU A 53 8.03 -4.14 2.34
C LEU A 53 8.35 -3.56 0.96
N VAL A 54 7.92 -2.33 0.68
CA VAL A 54 8.22 -1.65 -0.59
C VAL A 54 9.73 -1.39 -0.73
N GLU A 55 10.40 -0.99 0.35
CA GLU A 55 11.84 -0.81 0.41
C GLU A 55 12.58 -2.11 0.04
N ALA A 56 12.15 -3.25 0.61
CA ALA A 56 12.72 -4.54 0.26
C ALA A 56 12.52 -4.89 -1.23
N LEU A 57 11.36 -4.58 -1.81
CA LEU A 57 11.10 -4.81 -3.23
C LEU A 57 11.98 -3.93 -4.12
N GLU A 58 12.27 -2.70 -3.71
CA GLU A 58 13.18 -1.80 -4.40
C GLU A 58 14.63 -2.30 -4.36
N VAL A 59 15.13 -2.66 -3.17
CA VAL A 59 16.48 -3.19 -2.98
C VAL A 59 16.72 -4.45 -3.82
N LEU A 60 15.72 -5.34 -3.85
CA LEU A 60 15.76 -6.57 -4.63
C LEU A 60 15.49 -6.34 -6.13
N LYS A 61 15.15 -5.11 -6.54
CA LYS A 61 14.73 -4.75 -7.91
C LYS A 61 13.61 -5.64 -8.43
N ALA A 62 12.71 -6.06 -7.53
CA ALA A 62 11.62 -6.99 -7.83
C ALA A 62 10.52 -6.35 -8.69
N ILE A 63 10.45 -5.01 -8.70
CA ILE A 63 9.49 -4.21 -9.47
C ILE A 63 10.17 -2.97 -10.07
N PRO A 64 9.61 -2.35 -11.13
CA PRO A 64 10.15 -1.11 -11.71
C PRO A 64 10.15 0.06 -10.71
N ALA A 65 11.11 0.98 -10.81
CA ALA A 65 11.19 2.15 -9.92
C ALA A 65 9.90 3.01 -9.93
N ALA A 66 9.28 3.20 -11.10
CA ALA A 66 7.99 3.89 -11.21
C ALA A 66 6.84 3.15 -10.49
N ALA A 67 6.97 1.84 -10.28
CA ALA A 67 6.03 1.07 -9.46
C ALA A 67 6.28 1.29 -7.96
N VAL A 68 7.56 1.31 -7.54
CA VAL A 68 7.98 1.59 -6.15
C VAL A 68 7.42 2.93 -5.68
N GLU A 69 7.65 4.02 -6.42
CA GLU A 69 7.18 5.36 -6.05
C GLU A 69 5.65 5.40 -5.87
N ARG A 70 4.91 4.78 -6.79
CA ARG A 70 3.45 4.71 -6.70
C ARG A 70 2.98 3.91 -5.49
N LEU A 71 3.69 2.85 -5.10
CA LEU A 71 3.35 2.08 -3.89
C LEU A 71 3.55 2.92 -2.62
N TYR A 72 4.66 3.66 -2.52
CA TYR A 72 4.88 4.59 -1.41
C TYR A 72 3.77 5.64 -1.32
N LEU A 73 3.39 6.26 -2.44
CA LEU A 73 2.30 7.22 -2.47
C LEU A 73 0.96 6.64 -2.00
N VAL A 74 0.66 5.38 -2.36
CA VAL A 74 -0.54 4.70 -1.87
C VAL A 74 -0.50 4.51 -0.37
N ILE A 75 0.64 4.03 0.16
CA ILE A 75 0.80 3.78 1.60
C ILE A 75 0.66 5.08 2.41
N VAL A 76 1.35 6.14 1.98
CA VAL A 76 1.28 7.45 2.64
C VAL A 76 -0.14 8.00 2.61
N HIS A 77 -0.80 8.02 1.44
CA HIS A 77 -2.18 8.53 1.36
C HIS A 77 -3.17 7.70 2.19
N SER A 78 -3.02 6.37 2.24
CA SER A 78 -3.88 5.53 3.08
C SER A 78 -3.66 5.82 4.58
N ALA A 79 -2.42 6.03 4.99
CA ALA A 79 -2.09 6.36 6.38
C ALA A 79 -2.56 7.77 6.76
N GLU A 80 -2.32 8.78 5.92
CA GLU A 80 -2.80 10.15 6.13
C GLU A 80 -4.33 10.19 6.25
N ALA A 81 -5.04 9.52 5.35
CA ALA A 81 -6.50 9.43 5.39
C ALA A 81 -6.97 8.80 6.71
N ARG A 82 -6.34 7.70 7.14
CA ARG A 82 -6.74 7.01 8.36
C ARG A 82 -6.40 7.80 9.62
N LEU A 83 -5.23 8.44 9.68
CA LEU A 83 -4.83 9.29 10.81
C LEU A 83 -5.77 10.49 10.96
N ALA A 84 -6.21 11.09 9.85
CA ALA A 84 -7.21 12.16 9.87
C ALA A 84 -8.55 11.69 10.47
N GLU A 85 -8.98 10.46 10.17
CA GLU A 85 -10.19 9.87 10.76
C GLU A 85 -10.04 9.55 12.26
N LEU A 86 -8.84 9.15 12.68
CA LEU A 86 -8.52 8.83 14.08
C LEU A 86 -8.30 10.07 14.95
N GLY A 87 -8.38 11.27 14.36
CA GLY A 87 -8.39 12.53 15.08
C GLY A 87 -7.06 13.27 15.13
N GLY A 88 -6.03 12.84 14.37
CA GLY A 88 -4.76 13.55 14.22
C GLY A 88 -4.01 13.80 15.53
#